data_AF-A0A2M9IRS5-F1
#
_entry.id   AF-A0A2M9IRS5-F1
#
_cell.length_a   1.000
_cell.length_b   1.000
_cell.length_c   1.000
_cell.angle_alpha   90.00
_cell.angle_beta   90.00
_cell.angle_gamma   90.00
#
_symmetry.space_group_name_H-M   'P 1'
#
loop_
_entity.id
_entity.type
_entity.pdbx_description
1 polymer ?
#
loop_
_entity_poly.entity_id
_entity_poly.type
_entity_poly.pdbx_seq_one_letter_code
_entity_poly.pdbx_strand_id
1 'polypeptide(L)'
;MVVAGLALLPWLLVLAGCLPGGSGPVRWTTAWVGLDALESLGLVVTGLLLARRDARRCVTAAATATLLVADAWFDTTTASAGEAAAALAMAFCAELPLAAVCALVACRALPGRTR
;
A
#
# COMPACT_ATOMS: atom_id res chain seq x y z
N MET A 1 3.96 9.73 -5.18
CA MET A 1 3.97 9.01 -3.90
C MET A 1 3.09 9.72 -2.87
N VAL A 2 3.37 10.98 -2.47
CA VAL A 2 2.49 11.71 -1.52
C VAL A 2 1.03 11.79 -2.00
N VAL A 3 0.79 12.20 -3.25
CA VAL A 3 -0.57 12.27 -3.81
C VAL A 3 -1.26 10.90 -3.84
N ALA A 4 -0.52 9.84 -4.15
CA ALA A 4 -1.06 8.48 -4.16
C ALA A 4 -1.44 8.02 -2.74
N GLY A 5 -0.59 8.27 -1.74
CA GLY A 5 -0.92 7.96 -0.34
C GLY A 5 -2.11 8.75 0.18
N LEU A 6 -2.23 10.04 -0.18
CA LEU A 6 -3.39 10.85 0.20
C LEU A 6 -4.68 10.39 -0.50
N ALA A 7 -4.59 9.90 -1.74
CA ALA A 7 -5.73 9.38 -2.48
C ALA A 7 -6.31 8.08 -1.89
N LEU A 8 -5.55 7.36 -1.04
CA LEU A 8 -6.02 6.18 -0.32
C LEU A 8 -6.84 6.52 0.95
N LEU A 9 -6.69 7.74 1.50
CA LEU A 9 -7.38 8.14 2.73
C LEU A 9 -8.92 8.15 2.62
N PRO A 10 -9.54 8.57 1.51
CA PRO A 10 -10.98 8.46 1.32
C PRO A 10 -11.49 7.01 1.37
N TRP A 11 -10.74 6.06 0.79
CA TRP A 11 -11.10 4.64 0.79
C TRP A 11 -11.06 4.04 2.20
N LEU A 12 -10.03 4.38 2.96
CA LEU A 12 -9.91 4.10 4.40
C LEU A 12 -11.14 4.55 5.20
N LEU A 13 -11.67 5.74 4.90
CA LEU A 13 -12.86 6.26 5.57
C LEU A 13 -14.14 5.50 5.17
N VAL A 14 -14.22 5.00 3.92
CA VAL A 14 -15.33 4.16 3.48
C VAL A 14 -15.28 2.80 4.18
N LEU A 15 -14.11 2.15 4.21
CA LEU A 15 -13.90 0.89 4.95
C LEU A 15 -14.19 1.05 6.45
N ALA A 16 -13.72 2.15 7.05
CA ALA A 16 -13.99 2.47 8.44
C ALA A 16 -15.47 2.86 8.70
N GLY A 17 -16.15 3.45 7.71
CA GLY A 17 -17.57 3.82 7.77
C GLY A 17 -18.52 2.64 7.65
N CYS A 18 -18.10 1.54 7.00
CA CYS A 18 -18.80 0.27 6.97
C CYS A 18 -18.71 -0.53 8.30
N LEU A 19 -18.41 0.12 9.43
CA LEU A 19 -18.48 -0.44 10.79
C LEU A 19 -19.83 -0.21 11.54
N PRO A 20 -21.05 -0.46 11.00
CA PRO A 20 -22.21 -0.61 11.88
C PRO A 20 -22.30 -2.06 12.40
N GLY A 21 -21.74 -2.30 13.59
CA GLY A 21 -22.33 -3.23 14.58
C GLY A 21 -22.37 -4.74 14.29
N GLY A 22 -21.56 -5.29 13.39
CA GLY A 22 -21.58 -6.71 13.06
C GLY A 22 -20.76 -7.59 14.01
N SER A 23 -21.41 -8.29 14.93
CA SER A 23 -20.86 -9.37 15.75
C SER A 23 -20.48 -10.60 14.91
N GLY A 24 -19.41 -10.53 14.12
CA GLY A 24 -18.85 -11.63 13.31
C GLY A 24 -17.42 -12.02 13.73
N PRO A 25 -16.93 -13.22 13.36
CA PRO A 25 -15.69 -13.77 13.90
C PRO A 25 -14.48 -13.01 13.37
N VAL A 26 -13.79 -12.31 14.29
CA VAL A 26 -12.53 -11.57 14.12
C VAL A 26 -12.66 -10.23 13.36
N ARG A 27 -11.90 -9.24 13.82
CA ARG A 27 -11.88 -7.84 13.40
C ARG A 27 -11.24 -7.64 12.02
N TRP A 28 -11.65 -8.40 11.01
CA TRP A 28 -11.06 -8.37 9.67
C TRP A 28 -11.04 -6.95 9.11
N THR A 29 -12.13 -6.18 9.23
CA THR A 29 -12.18 -4.77 8.81
C THR A 29 -11.10 -3.92 9.48
N THR A 30 -10.77 -4.16 10.75
CA THR A 30 -9.70 -3.44 11.44
C THR A 30 -8.32 -3.82 10.92
N ALA A 31 -8.11 -5.08 10.53
CA ALA A 31 -6.86 -5.51 9.92
C ALA A 31 -6.65 -4.86 8.54
N TRP A 32 -7.69 -4.83 7.70
CA TRP A 32 -7.68 -4.16 6.39
C TRP A 32 -7.43 -2.65 6.53
N VAL A 33 -8.20 -1.95 7.38
CA VAL A 33 -7.98 -0.53 7.68
C VAL A 33 -6.56 -0.27 8.21
N GLY A 34 -6.00 -1.20 9.01
CA GLY A 34 -4.62 -1.09 9.48
C GLY A 34 -3.59 -1.21 8.36
N LEU A 35 -3.80 -2.13 7.42
CA LEU A 35 -2.92 -2.35 6.27
C LEU A 35 -2.92 -1.10 5.36
N ASP A 36 -4.10 -0.65 4.90
CA ASP A 36 -4.26 0.53 4.05
C ASP A 36 -3.64 1.79 4.68
N ALA A 37 -3.79 1.95 6.01
CA ALA A 37 -3.22 3.08 6.74
C ALA A 37 -1.69 3.05 6.73
N LEU A 38 -1.09 1.86 6.89
CA LEU A 38 0.36 1.69 6.82
C LEU A 38 0.90 1.95 5.40
N GLU A 39 0.16 1.57 4.36
CA GLU A 39 0.52 1.87 2.97
C GLU A 39 0.46 3.35 2.65
N SER A 40 -0.66 3.99 3.00
CA SER A 40 -0.85 5.43 2.83
C SER A 40 0.28 6.20 3.54
N LEU A 41 0.57 5.82 4.79
CA LEU A 41 1.67 6.40 5.56
C LEU A 41 3.01 6.15 4.88
N GLY A 42 3.27 4.93 4.41
CA GLY A 42 4.49 4.56 3.69
C GLY A 42 4.70 5.42 2.44
N LEU A 43 3.68 5.56 1.60
CA LEU A 43 3.71 6.37 0.38
C LEU A 43 3.93 7.86 0.65
N VAL A 44 3.28 8.40 1.68
CA VAL A 44 3.46 9.80 2.10
C VAL A 44 4.88 10.01 2.62
N VAL A 45 5.34 9.17 3.56
CA VAL A 45 6.68 9.28 4.15
C VAL A 45 7.76 9.11 3.07
N THR A 46 7.66 8.10 2.21
CA THR A 46 8.60 7.91 1.09
C THR A 46 8.60 9.12 0.16
N GLY A 47 7.43 9.66 -0.18
CA GLY A 47 7.34 10.86 -1.01
C GLY A 47 7.98 12.10 -0.37
N LEU A 48 7.79 12.30 0.93
CA LEU A 48 8.42 13.39 1.68
C LEU A 48 9.94 13.23 1.76
N LEU A 49 10.43 12.02 2.05
CA LEU A 49 11.87 11.72 2.08
C LEU A 49 12.51 11.84 0.70
N LEU A 50 11.78 11.47 -0.36
CA LEU A 50 12.21 11.65 -1.74
C LEU A 50 12.38 13.14 -2.08
N ALA A 51 11.42 13.98 -1.68
CA ALA A 51 11.50 15.43 -1.85
C ALA A 51 12.67 16.06 -1.07
N ARG A 52 12.98 15.52 0.11
CA ARG A 52 14.12 15.96 0.94
C ARG A 52 15.47 15.36 0.52
N ARG A 53 15.51 14.48 -0.49
CA ARG A 53 16.68 13.69 -0.90
C ARG A 53 17.34 12.92 0.25
N ASP A 54 16.55 12.48 1.22
CA ASP A 54 17.04 11.74 2.39
C ASP A 54 17.36 10.28 2.02
N ALA A 55 18.48 9.74 2.50
CA ALA A 55 18.90 8.35 2.28
C ALA A 55 17.89 7.33 2.86
N ARG A 56 17.15 7.69 3.91
CA ARG A 56 16.10 6.85 4.54
C ARG A 56 14.95 6.53 3.59
N ARG A 57 14.83 7.24 2.47
CA ARG A 57 13.86 6.91 1.39
C ARG A 57 14.00 5.45 0.94
N CYS A 58 15.19 4.86 1.01
CA CYS A 58 15.40 3.45 0.64
C CYS A 58 14.57 2.49 1.49
N VAL A 59 14.65 2.65 2.81
CA VAL A 59 13.99 1.75 3.77
C VAL A 59 12.48 1.90 3.69
N THR A 60 12.00 3.14 3.65
CA THR A 60 10.55 3.42 3.59
C THR A 60 9.95 2.98 2.27
N ALA A 61 10.66 3.17 1.14
CA ALA A 61 10.20 2.71 -0.17
C ALA A 61 10.18 1.18 -0.25
N ALA A 62 11.19 0.48 0.29
CA ALA A 62 11.20 -0.97 0.34
C ALA A 62 10.06 -1.52 1.21
N ALA A 63 9.84 -0.95 2.40
CA ALA A 63 8.73 -1.35 3.27
C ALA A 63 7.37 -1.13 2.59
N THR A 64 7.18 0.02 1.96
CA THR A 64 5.92 0.35 1.24
C THR A 64 5.68 -0.57 0.06
N ALA A 65 6.73 -0.95 -0.69
CA ALA A 65 6.62 -1.93 -1.76
C ALA A 65 6.16 -3.30 -1.25
N THR A 66 6.71 -3.75 -0.11
CA THR A 66 6.31 -5.02 0.51
C THR A 66 4.86 -5.00 0.97
N LEU A 67 4.40 -3.89 1.56
CA LEU A 67 3.00 -3.74 1.98
C LEU A 67 2.05 -3.84 0.77
N LEU A 68 2.31 -3.09 -0.30
CA LEU A 68 1.48 -3.11 -1.54
C LEU A 68 1.41 -4.49 -2.20
N VAL A 69 2.48 -5.28 -2.13
CA VAL A 69 2.45 -6.66 -2.64
C VAL A 69 1.65 -7.58 -1.73
N ALA A 70 1.74 -7.39 -0.40
CA ALA A 70 0.97 -8.15 0.55
C ALA A 70 -0.53 -7.83 0.42
N ASP A 71 -0.88 -6.55 0.23
CA ASP A 71 -2.24 -6.08 0.00
C ASP A 71 -2.85 -6.70 -1.26
N ALA A 72 -2.16 -6.60 -2.41
CA ALA A 72 -2.57 -7.26 -3.65
C ALA A 72 -2.79 -8.77 -3.51
N TRP A 73 -1.94 -9.45 -2.74
CA TRP A 73 -2.11 -10.86 -2.43
C TRP A 73 -3.36 -11.10 -1.58
N PHE A 74 -3.57 -10.31 -0.53
CA PHE A 74 -4.73 -10.45 0.34
C PHE A 74 -6.03 -10.14 -0.40
N ASP A 75 -6.10 -9.06 -1.16
CA ASP A 75 -7.28 -8.68 -1.95
C ASP A 75 -7.67 -9.79 -2.93
N THR A 76 -6.70 -10.35 -3.65
CA THR A 76 -6.98 -11.42 -4.62
C THR A 76 -7.32 -12.76 -3.97
N THR A 77 -6.78 -13.07 -2.79
CA THR A 77 -7.05 -14.35 -2.09
C THR A 77 -8.30 -14.32 -1.22
N THR A 78 -8.79 -13.14 -0.83
CA THR A 78 -10.02 -12.98 -0.03
C THR A 78 -11.22 -12.54 -0.85
N ALA A 79 -11.02 -12.14 -2.11
CA ALA A 79 -12.11 -11.77 -3.01
C ALA A 79 -13.13 -12.90 -3.19
N SER A 80 -14.42 -12.53 -3.09
CA SER A 80 -15.49 -13.43 -3.48
C SER A 80 -15.52 -13.62 -5.01
N ALA A 81 -16.21 -14.66 -5.49
CA ALA A 81 -16.32 -14.93 -6.93
C ALA A 81 -16.88 -13.75 -7.75
N GLY A 82 -17.69 -12.88 -7.14
CA GLY A 82 -18.22 -11.67 -7.79
C GLY A 82 -17.25 -10.48 -7.81
N GLU A 83 -16.22 -10.49 -6.95
CA GLU A 83 -15.28 -9.38 -6.76
C GLU A 83 -13.90 -9.69 -7.34
N ALA A 84 -13.60 -10.96 -7.62
CA ALA A 84 -12.29 -11.42 -8.07
C ALA A 84 -11.74 -10.67 -9.30
N ALA A 85 -12.59 -10.36 -10.28
CA ALA A 85 -12.17 -9.60 -11.46
C ALA A 85 -11.77 -8.16 -11.13
N ALA A 86 -12.49 -7.52 -10.20
CA ALA A 86 -12.18 -6.17 -9.73
C ALA A 86 -10.91 -6.16 -8.85
N ALA A 87 -10.77 -7.13 -7.95
CA ALA A 87 -9.58 -7.30 -7.12
C ALA A 87 -8.33 -7.54 -7.97
N LEU A 88 -8.41 -8.41 -8.99
CA LEU A 88 -7.29 -8.61 -9.93
C LEU A 88 -6.98 -7.34 -10.73
N ALA A 89 -7.99 -6.62 -11.20
CA ALA A 89 -7.78 -5.36 -11.91
C ALA A 89 -7.08 -4.32 -11.03
N MET A 90 -7.50 -4.17 -9.77
CA MET A 90 -6.84 -3.28 -8.79
C MET A 90 -5.40 -3.69 -8.51
N ALA A 91 -5.18 -4.97 -8.22
CA ALA A 91 -3.85 -5.51 -7.98
C ALA A 91 -2.88 -5.23 -9.14
N PHE A 92 -3.30 -5.51 -10.38
CA PHE A 92 -2.43 -5.35 -11.55
C PHE A 92 -2.32 -3.90 -12.06
N CYS A 93 -3.35 -3.07 -11.88
CA CYS A 93 -3.35 -1.70 -12.43
C CYS A 93 -2.94 -0.63 -11.42
N ALA A 94 -3.05 -0.88 -10.11
CA ALA A 94 -2.76 0.09 -9.07
C ALA A 94 -1.64 -0.37 -8.12
N GLU A 95 -1.86 -1.46 -7.37
CA GLU A 95 -0.96 -1.88 -6.28
C GLU A 95 0.40 -2.34 -6.80
N LEU A 96 0.45 -3.29 -7.74
CA LEU A 96 1.71 -3.81 -8.27
C LEU A 96 2.53 -2.74 -9.03
N PRO A 97 1.93 -1.87 -9.87
CA PRO A 97 2.65 -0.75 -10.47
C PRO A 97 3.23 0.20 -9.41
N LEU A 98 2.48 0.50 -8.35
CA LEU A 98 2.93 1.38 -7.30
C LEU A 98 4.04 0.73 -6.47
N ALA A 99 3.92 -0.58 -6.18
CA ALA A 99 4.97 -1.38 -5.54
C ALA A 99 6.26 -1.39 -6.36
N ALA A 100 6.16 -1.53 -7.69
CA ALA A 100 7.30 -1.46 -8.59
C ALA A 100 7.98 -0.09 -8.54
N VAL A 101 7.22 1.01 -8.52
CA VAL A 101 7.78 2.36 -8.36
C VAL A 101 8.48 2.51 -7.02
N CYS A 102 7.88 2.04 -5.93
CA CYS A 102 8.49 2.01 -4.59
C CYS A 102 9.82 1.21 -4.60
N ALA A 103 9.83 0.01 -5.17
CA ALA A 103 11.02 -0.83 -5.29
C ALA A 103 12.12 -0.13 -6.12
N LEU A 104 11.77 0.50 -7.23
CA LEU A 104 12.72 1.27 -8.05
C LEU A 104 13.33 2.45 -7.28
N VAL A 105 12.54 3.15 -6.46
CA VAL A 105 13.04 4.22 -5.58
C VAL A 105 14.01 3.64 -4.54
N ALA A 106 13.70 2.49 -3.96
CA ALA A 106 14.59 1.81 -3.02
C ALA A 106 15.91 1.40 -3.68
N CYS A 107 15.86 0.72 -4.84
CA CYS A 107 17.03 0.28 -5.57
C CYS A 107 17.94 1.45 -5.99
N ARG A 108 17.36 2.59 -6.39
CA ARG A 108 18.13 3.80 -6.74
C ARG A 108 18.73 4.52 -5.54
N ALA A 109 18.22 4.26 -4.34
CA ALA A 109 18.73 4.84 -3.10
C ALA A 109 19.85 3.98 -2.48
N LEU A 110 19.98 2.71 -2.89
CA LEU A 110 21.16 1.91 -2.57
C LEU A 110 22.38 2.60 -3.20
N PRO A 111 23.40 2.96 -2.40
CA PRO A 111 24.65 3.48 -2.95
C PRO A 111 25.16 2.48 -3.97
N GLY A 112 25.28 2.91 -5.22
CA GLY A 112 25.91 2.11 -6.25
C GLY A 112 27.24 1.64 -5.72
N ARG A 113 27.39 0.31 -5.69
CA ARG A 113 28.67 -0.38 -5.60
C ARG A 113 29.51 0.07 -6.80
N THR A 114 30.14 1.23 -6.67
CA THR A 114 31.23 1.68 -7.53
C THR A 114 32.37 0.71 -7.28
N ARG A 115 32.38 -0.37 -8.07
CA ARG A 115 33.59 -1.11 -8.42
C ARG A 115 34.25 -0.42 -9.58
#